data_AF-A0A183TX67-F1
#
_entry.id   AF-A0A183TX67-F1
#
_cell.length_a   1.000
_cell.length_b   1.000
_cell.length_c   1.000
_cell.angle_alpha   90.00
_cell.angle_beta   90.00
_cell.angle_gamma   90.00
#
_symmetry.space_group_name_H-M   'P 1'
#
loop_
_entity.id
_entity.type
_entity.pdbx_description
1 polymer ?
#
loop_
_entity_poly.entity_id
_entity_poly.type
_entity_poly.pdbx_seq_one_letter_code
_entity_poly.pdbx_strand_id
1 'polypeptide(L)' 'MMPEMKKEVNLYVMPRMAEYSASKGGGSRHLLVNAGTERIVIKIKCSNNDLYRVSPVYSFLNPGKALRLYVS' A
#
# COMPACT_ATOMS: atom_id res chain seq x y z
N MET A 1 -21.91 -7.37 24.98
CA MET A 1 -20.92 -6.60 24.19
C MET A 1 -21.20 -6.94 22.72
N MET A 2 -21.62 -5.97 21.90
CA MET A 2 -21.85 -6.22 20.47
C MET A 2 -20.50 -6.32 19.76
N PRO A 3 -20.31 -7.26 18.81
CA PRO A 3 -19.08 -7.33 18.04
C PRO A 3 -18.90 -6.04 17.23
N GLU A 4 -17.70 -5.49 17.26
CA GLU A 4 -17.33 -4.31 16.48
C GLU A 4 -17.42 -4.66 14.98
N MET A 5 -18.33 -4.01 14.27
CA MET A 5 -18.51 -4.24 12.84
C MET A 5 -17.30 -3.67 12.10
N LYS A 6 -16.51 -4.54 11.44
CA LYS A 6 -15.35 -4.13 10.66
C LYS A 6 -15.78 -3.15 9.57
N LYS A 7 -15.34 -1.91 9.70
CA LYS A 7 -15.55 -0.89 8.67
C LYS A 7 -14.78 -1.26 7.42
N GLU A 8 -15.48 -1.42 6.31
CA GLU A 8 -14.87 -1.76 5.03
C GLU A 8 -14.09 -0.55 4.50
N VAL A 9 -12.81 -0.75 4.18
CA VAL A 9 -11.94 0.29 3.64
C VAL A 9 -11.86 0.16 2.13
N ASN A 10 -12.40 1.15 1.41
CA ASN A 10 -12.33 1.22 -0.05
C ASN A 10 -10.97 1.75 -0.51
N LEU A 11 -9.97 0.88 -0.60
CA LEU A 11 -8.61 1.19 -1.07
C LEU A 11 -8.28 0.42 -2.36
N TYR A 12 -7.98 1.13 -3.43
CA TYR A 12 -7.48 0.54 -4.67
C TYR A 12 -5.95 0.58 -4.72
N VAL A 13 -5.33 -0.47 -5.26
CA VAL A 13 -3.88 -0.56 -5.49
C VAL A 13 -3.62 -0.96 -6.93
N MET A 14 -2.77 -0.22 -7.65
CA MET A 14 -2.42 -0.55 -9.05
C MET A 14 -0.96 -0.22 -9.42
N PRO A 15 -0.24 -1.13 -10.10
CA PRO A 15 -0.59 -2.54 -10.32
C PRO A 15 -0.67 -3.30 -8.99
N ARG A 16 -1.34 -4.46 -8.95
CA ARG A 16 -1.41 -5.29 -7.72
C ARG A 16 -0.24 -6.26 -7.56
N MET A 17 0.63 -6.31 -8.56
CA MET A 17 1.76 -7.22 -8.64
C MET A 17 2.97 -6.48 -9.20
N ALA A 18 4.15 -6.91 -8.79
CA ALA A 18 5.43 -6.44 -9.32
C ALA A 18 6.36 -7.65 -9.44
N GLU A 19 7.09 -7.69 -10.55
CA GLU A 19 8.10 -8.71 -10.83
C GLU A 19 9.47 -8.05 -10.89
N TYR A 20 10.48 -8.75 -10.39
CA TYR A 20 11.85 -8.24 -10.27
C TYR A 20 12.81 -9.26 -10.86
N SER A 21 13.87 -8.78 -11.49
CA SER A 21 14.95 -9.65 -11.92
C SER A 21 15.72 -10.16 -10.71
N ALA A 22 15.84 -11.49 -10.56
CA ALA A 22 16.63 -12.06 -9.47
C ALA A 22 18.12 -11.68 -9.55
N SER A 23 18.66 -11.41 -10.74
CA SER A 23 20.06 -11.06 -10.94
C SER A 23 20.34 -9.56 -10.98
N LYS A 24 19.35 -8.73 -11.35
CA LYS A 24 19.53 -7.28 -11.51
C LYS A 24 18.76 -6.43 -10.49
N GLY A 25 17.87 -7.04 -9.70
CA GLY A 25 16.90 -6.33 -8.88
C GLY A 25 15.89 -5.55 -9.72
N GLY A 26 15.40 -4.44 -9.19
CA GLY A 26 14.53 -3.53 -9.92
C GLY A 26 13.80 -2.55 -9.01
N GLY A 27 12.82 -1.86 -9.56
CA GLY A 27 11.94 -1.00 -8.80
C GLY A 27 10.55 -0.94 -9.43
N SER A 28 9.52 -0.99 -8.59
CA SER A 28 8.12 -0.89 -9.00
C SER A 28 7.44 0.27 -8.31
N ARG A 29 6.55 0.95 -9.03
CA ARG A 29 5.69 2.01 -8.51
C ARG A 29 4.24 1.54 -8.54
N HIS A 30 3.60 1.62 -7.38
CA HIS A 30 2.20 1.32 -7.18
C HIS A 30 1.47 2.61 -6.79
N LEU A 31 0.22 2.74 -7.21
CA LEU A 31 -0.68 3.80 -6.81
C LEU A 31 -1.73 3.24 -5.86
N LEU A 32 -1.82 3.83 -4.68
CA LEU A 32 -2.84 3.54 -3.67
C LEU A 32 -3.87 4.67 -3.72
N VAL A 33 -5.15 4.36 -3.92
CA VAL A 33 -6.23 5.36 -4.02
C VAL A 33 -7.29 5.09 -2.96
N ASN A 34 -7.52 6.04 -2.06
CA ASN A 34 -8.63 5.98 -1.12
C ASN A 34 -9.92 6.40 -1.83
N ALA A 35 -10.74 5.42 -2.20
CA ALA A 35 -12.05 5.63 -2.80
C ALA A 35 -13.19 5.61 -1.77
N GLY A 36 -12.86 5.52 -0.48
CA GLY A 36 -13.81 5.70 0.60
C GLY A 36 -14.11 7.18 0.88
N THR A 37 -14.96 7.41 1.87
CA THR A 37 -15.41 8.75 2.30
C THR A 37 -14.68 9.28 3.52
N GLU A 38 -13.81 8.47 4.15
CA GLU A 38 -13.06 8.83 5.35
C GLU A 38 -11.55 8.77 5.15
N ARG A 39 -10.82 9.56 5.94
CA ARG A 39 -9.35 9.52 5.98
C ARG A 39 -8.90 8.18 6.57
N ILE A 40 -7.94 7.54 5.90
CA ILE A 40 -7.34 6.30 6.38
C ILE A 40 -5.88 6.49 6.78
N VAL A 41 -5.42 5.60 7.67
CA VAL A 41 -4.01 5.44 8.01
C VAL A 41 -3.53 4.13 7.38
N ILE A 42 -2.40 4.19 6.69
CA ILE A 42 -1.82 3.05 5.99
C ILE A 42 -0.55 2.64 6.72
N LYS A 43 -0.43 1.34 7.01
CA LYS A 43 0.82 0.67 7.40
C LYS A 43 1.14 -0.40 6.37
N ILE A 44 2.27 -0.26 5.70
CA ILE A 44 2.77 -1.25 4.75
C ILE A 44 3.76 -2.16 5.47
N LYS A 45 3.55 -3.47 5.36
CA LYS A 45 4.46 -4.50 5.89
C LYS A 45 5.07 -5.24 4.72
N CYS A 46 6.37 -5.48 4.79
CA CYS A 46 7.08 -6.32 3.84
C CYS A 46 7.45 -7.64 4.53
N SER A 47 7.17 -8.76 3.86
CA SER A 47 7.46 -10.10 4.35
C SER A 47 8.95 -10.47 4.28
N ASN A 48 9.72 -9.81 3.40
CA ASN A 48 11.15 -10.02 3.26
C ASN A 48 11.87 -8.67 3.14
N ASN A 49 12.30 -8.13 4.28
CA ASN A 49 13.07 -6.88 4.35
C ASN A 49 14.57 -7.11 4.11
N ASP A 50 15.03 -8.31 3.74
CA ASP A 50 16.42 -8.51 3.32
C ASP A 50 16.55 -8.23 1.82
N LEU A 51 15.53 -8.58 1.04
CA LEU A 51 15.51 -8.43 -0.41
C LEU A 51 14.78 -7.17 -0.90
N TYR A 52 13.78 -6.69 -0.16
CA TYR A 52 12.95 -5.57 -0.61
C TYR A 52 12.98 -4.38 0.35
N ARG A 53 12.84 -3.19 -0.21
CA ARG A 53 12.60 -1.93 0.49
C ARG A 53 11.28 -1.35 0.01
N VAL A 54 10.47 -0.87 0.95
CA VAL A 54 9.17 -0.26 0.67
C VAL A 54 9.14 1.17 1.19
N SER A 55 8.62 2.10 0.40
CA SER A 55 8.50 3.50 0.80
C SER A 55 7.21 4.14 0.25
N PRO A 56 6.39 4.81 1.08
CA PRO A 56 6.55 4.95 2.54
C PRO A 56 6.10 3.70 3.32
N VAL A 57 6.52 3.55 4.58
CA VAL A 57 6.04 2.47 5.48
C VAL A 57 4.73 2.85 6.18
N TYR A 58 4.60 4.14 6.55
CA TYR A 58 3.42 4.72 7.17
C TYR A 58 2.97 5.94 6.40
N SER A 59 1.66 6.12 6.24
CA SER A 59 1.12 7.32 5.62
C SER A 59 -0.34 7.56 6.01
N PHE A 60 -0.80 8.77 5.76
CA PHE A 60 -2.21 9.13 5.81
C PHE A 60 -2.73 9.35 4.40
N LEU A 61 -3.97 8.91 4.13
CA LEU A 61 -4.58 9.11 2.83
C LEU A 61 -6.01 9.63 2.97
N ASN A 62 -6.22 10.87 2.54
CA ASN A 62 -7.53 11.52 2.56
C ASN A 62 -8.46 10.92 1.48
N PRO A 63 -9.79 11.03 1.63
CA PRO A 63 -10.77 10.61 0.62
C PRO A 63 -10.47 11.20 -0.76
N GLY A 64 -10.57 10.37 -1.80
CA GLY A 64 -10.32 10.75 -3.20
C GLY A 64 -8.87 11.09 -3.52
N LYS A 65 -7.92 10.89 -2.59
CA LYS A 65 -6.50 11.13 -2.82
C LYS A 65 -5.74 9.84 -3.12
N ALA A 66 -4.60 10.01 -3.76
CA ALA A 66 -3.71 8.94 -4.15
C ALA A 66 -2.32 9.09 -3.49
N LEU A 67 -1.71 7.96 -3.17
CA LEU A 67 -0.35 7.83 -2.64
C LEU A 67 0.47 6.95 -3.57
N ARG A 68 1.70 7.35 -3.87
CA ARG A 68 2.65 6.48 -4.58
C ARG A 68 3.39 5.64 -3.56
N LEU A 69 3.39 4.33 -3.78
CA LEU A 69 4.22 3.35 -3.09
C LEU A 69 5.34 2.93 -4.04
N TYR A 70 6.57 3.02 -3.57
CA TYR A 70 7.74 2.50 -4.27
C TYR A 70 8.24 1.24 -3.56
N VAL A 71 8.55 0.21 -4.35
CA VAL A 71 9.14 -1.04 -3.90
C VAL A 71 10.39 -1.29 -4.74
N SER A 72 11.51 -1.58 -4.10
CA SER A 72 12.81 -1.85 -4.75
C SER A 72 13.54 -2.99 -4.08
#